data_AF-A0A756I552-F1
#
_entry.id   AF-A0A756I552-F1
#
_cell.length_a   1.000
_cell.length_b   1.000
_cell.length_c   1.000
_cell.angle_alpha   90.00
_cell.angle_beta   90.00
_cell.angle_gamma   90.00
#
_symmetry.space_group_name_H-M   'P 1'
#
loop_
_entity.id
_entity.type
_entity.pdbx_description
1 polymer ?
#
loop_
_entity_poly.entity_id
_entity_poly.type
_entity_poly.pdbx_seq_one_letter_code
_entity_poly.pdbx_strand_id
1 'polypeptide(L)'
;MPIISGVLKDGAGQPIAGCTIQLKAMNTTSAVIMTTTARVGVSATAGAYRIEALPARYEVTLVVEGFPPQKAGFIDVYADSPDGTLNDFLIRPGADYLMPDVMKAFEVLSEQARVSAERAVTADADITAKVDGLDAKLTSSMQSLDQKSAESLSAIDTGRNSAIQAITQKQTEATG
;
A
#
# COMPACT_ATOMS: atom_id res chain seq x y z
N MET A 1 4.91 -10.23 -25.51
CA MET A 1 4.68 -11.68 -25.49
C MET A 1 5.94 -12.30 -24.93
N PRO A 2 5.88 -12.99 -23.79
CA PRO A 2 7.06 -13.58 -23.17
C PRO A 2 7.66 -14.67 -24.06
N ILE A 3 8.98 -14.70 -24.11
CA ILE A 3 9.75 -15.68 -24.86
C ILE A 3 10.32 -16.70 -23.90
N ILE A 4 9.90 -17.96 -24.07
CA ILE A 4 10.47 -19.09 -23.36
C ILE A 4 11.59 -19.65 -24.24
N SER A 5 12.84 -19.45 -23.83
CA SER A 5 14.00 -19.88 -24.62
C SER A 5 15.12 -20.38 -23.73
N GLY A 6 15.91 -21.31 -24.26
CA GLY A 6 17.02 -21.89 -23.51
C GLY A 6 17.48 -23.21 -24.11
N VAL A 7 18.29 -23.93 -23.34
CA VAL A 7 18.75 -25.28 -23.67
C VAL A 7 18.00 -26.27 -22.79
N LEU A 8 17.36 -27.27 -23.39
CA LEU A 8 16.71 -28.34 -22.65
C LEU A 8 17.78 -29.27 -22.09
N LYS A 9 17.82 -29.42 -20.78
CA LYS A 9 18.79 -30.25 -20.07
C LYS A 9 18.08 -31.38 -19.34
N ASP A 10 18.72 -32.54 -19.26
CA ASP A 10 18.26 -33.65 -18.42
C ASP A 10 18.58 -33.42 -16.93
N GLY A 11 18.18 -34.36 -16.07
CA GLY A 11 18.48 -34.31 -14.63
C GLY A 11 19.97 -34.41 -14.29
N ALA A 12 20.83 -34.73 -15.26
CA ALA A 12 22.29 -34.72 -15.16
C ALA A 12 22.92 -33.44 -15.74
N GLY A 13 22.11 -32.49 -16.22
CA GLY A 13 22.55 -31.23 -16.82
C GLY A 13 23.02 -31.35 -18.28
N GLN A 14 22.89 -32.52 -18.92
CA GLN A 14 23.29 -32.74 -20.30
C GLN A 14 22.21 -32.22 -21.27
N PRO A 15 22.60 -31.58 -22.39
CA PRO A 15 21.65 -31.09 -23.37
C PRO A 15 20.93 -32.26 -24.06
N ILE A 16 19.61 -32.22 -24.07
CA ILE A 16 18.78 -33.20 -24.77
C ILE A 16 18.56 -32.73 -26.21
N ALA A 17 19.19 -33.41 -27.17
CA ALA A 17 18.93 -33.21 -28.60
C ALA A 17 17.70 -34.01 -29.05
N GLY A 18 16.99 -33.54 -30.08
CA GLY A 18 15.87 -34.29 -30.69
C GLY A 18 14.61 -34.42 -29.81
N CYS A 19 14.46 -33.59 -28.78
CA CYS A 19 13.23 -33.50 -28.01
C CYS A 19 12.23 -32.57 -28.69
N THR A 20 10.94 -32.85 -28.57
CA THR A 20 9.84 -31.95 -28.92
C THR A 20 9.17 -31.48 -27.63
N ILE A 21 9.16 -30.17 -27.40
CA ILE A 21 8.39 -29.57 -26.31
C ILE A 21 6.97 -29.36 -26.81
N GLN A 22 5.98 -29.85 -26.07
CA GLN A 22 4.56 -29.63 -26.32
C GLN A 22 3.97 -28.81 -25.19
N LEU A 23 3.39 -27.65 -25.52
CA LEU A 23 2.59 -26.87 -24.58
C LEU A 23 1.12 -26.98 -24.93
N LYS A 24 0.30 -27.35 -23.95
CA LYS A 24 -1.16 -27.45 -24.08
C LYS A 24 -1.82 -26.48 -23.13
N ALA A 25 -2.52 -25.47 -23.65
CA ALA A 25 -3.26 -24.52 -22.82
C ALA A 25 -4.41 -25.22 -22.09
N MET A 26 -4.56 -24.99 -20.78
CA MET A 26 -5.59 -25.62 -19.95
C MET A 26 -6.85 -24.77 -19.76
N ASN A 27 -6.76 -23.44 -19.82
CA ASN A 27 -7.89 -22.53 -19.73
C ASN A 27 -8.11 -21.89 -21.10
N THR A 28 -9.15 -22.31 -21.82
CA THR A 28 -9.55 -21.68 -23.08
C THR A 28 -11.02 -21.24 -23.01
N THR A 29 -11.26 -19.93 -23.02
CA THR A 29 -12.54 -19.36 -23.52
C THR A 29 -12.44 -19.25 -25.04
N SER A 30 -13.58 -19.24 -25.75
CA SER A 30 -13.74 -19.49 -27.21
C SER A 30 -12.84 -18.75 -28.22
N ALA A 31 -11.98 -17.82 -27.80
CA ALA A 31 -10.94 -17.23 -28.66
C ALA A 31 -9.67 -18.11 -28.78
N VAL A 32 -9.50 -19.10 -27.91
CA VAL A 32 -8.33 -20.00 -27.86
C VAL A 32 -8.76 -21.44 -28.22
N ILE A 33 -9.68 -21.60 -29.17
CA ILE A 33 -9.88 -22.87 -29.88
C ILE A 33 -8.81 -22.96 -30.98
N MET A 34 -7.55 -22.87 -30.58
CA MET A 34 -6.47 -23.53 -31.30
C MET A 34 -5.78 -24.36 -30.25
N THR A 35 -5.83 -25.66 -30.49
CA THR A 35 -4.80 -26.61 -30.11
C THR A 35 -3.45 -26.08 -30.64
N THR A 36 -2.94 -24.99 -30.10
CA THR A 36 -1.58 -24.52 -30.34
C THR A 36 -0.70 -25.41 -29.49
N THR A 37 -0.65 -26.69 -29.87
CA THR A 37 0.47 -27.55 -29.52
C THR A 37 1.65 -26.89 -30.21
N ALA A 38 2.26 -25.90 -29.55
CA ALA A 38 3.51 -25.32 -30.00
C ALA A 38 4.53 -26.45 -29.90
N ARG A 39 4.70 -27.19 -30.99
CA ARG A 39 5.71 -28.24 -31.15
C ARG A 39 6.97 -27.54 -31.58
N VAL A 40 7.81 -27.20 -30.62
CA VAL A 40 9.13 -26.68 -30.93
C VAL A 40 10.08 -27.85 -30.87
N GLY A 41 10.54 -28.25 -32.05
CA GLY A 41 11.65 -29.19 -32.19
C GLY A 41 12.88 -28.54 -31.61
N VAL A 42 13.45 -29.18 -30.59
CA VAL A 42 14.71 -28.75 -30.00
C VAL A 42 15.82 -29.01 -31.03
N SER A 43 16.64 -27.99 -31.31
CA SER A 43 17.68 -28.08 -32.33
C SER A 43 18.60 -29.29 -32.09
N ALA A 44 18.78 -30.11 -33.13
CA ALA A 44 19.49 -31.39 -33.08
C ALA A 44 20.96 -31.28 -32.64
N THR A 45 21.56 -30.09 -32.72
CA THR A 45 23.00 -29.90 -32.46
C THR A 45 23.30 -29.28 -31.09
N ALA A 46 22.30 -28.71 -30.39
CA ALA A 46 22.58 -27.93 -29.17
C ALA A 46 21.48 -27.95 -28.09
N GLY A 47 20.36 -28.64 -28.29
CA GLY A 47 19.32 -28.66 -27.26
C GLY A 47 18.54 -27.33 -27.14
N ALA A 48 18.73 -26.38 -28.07
CA ALA A 48 18.14 -25.05 -27.99
C ALA A 48 16.68 -25.01 -28.47
N TYR A 49 15.83 -24.29 -27.74
CA TYR A 49 14.44 -24.00 -28.09
C TYR A 49 14.12 -22.51 -27.90
N ARG A 50 13.12 -22.04 -28.65
CA ARG A 50 12.55 -20.69 -28.51
C ARG A 50 11.06 -20.77 -28.81
N ILE A 51 10.24 -20.29 -27.89
CA ILE A 51 8.78 -20.37 -27.93
C ILE A 51 8.21 -19.01 -27.56
N GLU A 52 7.38 -18.44 -28.42
CA GLU A 52 6.59 -17.25 -28.10
C GLU A 52 5.29 -17.72 -27.46
N ALA A 53 5.20 -17.57 -26.13
CA ALA A 53 4.05 -18.02 -25.37
C ALA A 53 3.05 -16.87 -25.19
N LEU A 54 1.76 -17.19 -25.33
CA LEU A 54 0.68 -16.25 -24.99
C LEU A 54 0.36 -16.36 -23.49
N PRO A 55 -0.27 -15.34 -22.88
CA PRO A 55 -0.64 -15.43 -21.47
C PRO A 55 -1.73 -16.48 -21.24
N ALA A 56 -1.36 -17.62 -20.66
CA ALA A 56 -2.26 -18.71 -20.28
C ALA A 56 -1.53 -19.70 -19.35
N ARG A 57 -2.30 -20.61 -18.75
CA ARG A 57 -1.77 -21.80 -18.06
C ARG A 57 -1.55 -22.92 -19.05
N TYR A 58 -0.33 -23.45 -19.13
CA TYR A 58 0.05 -24.52 -20.03
C TYR A 58 0.46 -25.78 -19.28
N GLU A 59 0.01 -26.93 -19.77
CA GLU A 59 0.59 -28.24 -19.48
C GLU A 59 1.78 -28.48 -20.41
N VAL A 60 2.94 -28.79 -19.83
CA VAL A 60 4.19 -29.01 -20.56
C VAL A 60 4.49 -30.50 -20.63
N THR A 61 4.62 -31.01 -21.87
CA THR A 61 4.97 -32.39 -22.16
C THR A 61 6.23 -32.41 -23.03
N LEU A 62 7.22 -33.21 -22.63
CA LEU A 62 8.45 -33.45 -23.36
C LEU A 62 8.35 -34.78 -24.09
N VAL A 63 8.58 -34.76 -25.40
CA VAL A 63 8.57 -35.95 -26.25
C VAL A 63 9.95 -36.16 -26.83
N VAL A 64 10.65 -37.19 -26.37
CA VAL A 64 11.97 -37.57 -26.88
C VAL A 64 11.81 -38.74 -27.85
N GLU A 65 12.53 -38.72 -28.96
CA GLU A 65 12.50 -39.81 -29.94
C GLU A 65 12.91 -41.14 -29.28
N GLY A 66 12.02 -42.14 -29.34
CA GLY A 66 12.23 -43.46 -28.73
C GLY A 66 11.72 -43.62 -27.29
N PHE A 67 11.23 -42.56 -26.64
CA PHE A 67 10.68 -42.63 -25.28
C PHE A 67 9.20 -42.19 -25.24
N PRO A 68 8.40 -42.73 -24.30
CA PRO A 68 7.02 -42.28 -24.12
C PRO A 68 6.99 -40.81 -23.68
N PRO A 69 5.99 -40.02 -24.12
CA PRO A 69 5.82 -38.63 -23.69
C PRO A 69 5.88 -38.48 -22.18
N GLN A 70 6.74 -37.60 -21.68
CA GLN A 70 6.92 -37.30 -20.27
C GLN A 70 6.27 -35.95 -19.94
N LYS A 71 5.39 -35.94 -18.95
CA LYS A 71 4.82 -34.69 -18.44
C LYS A 71 5.84 -34.01 -17.53
N ALA A 72 6.32 -32.84 -17.93
CA ALA A 72 7.27 -32.06 -17.15
C ALA A 72 6.59 -31.28 -16.01
N GLY A 73 5.37 -30.80 -16.25
CA GLY A 73 4.61 -30.06 -15.24
C GLY A 73 3.62 -29.08 -15.84
N PHE A 74 3.25 -28.08 -15.03
CA PHE A 74 2.43 -26.95 -15.46
C PHE A 74 3.25 -25.68 -15.35
N ILE A 75 3.01 -24.74 -16.27
CA ILE A 75 3.56 -23.40 -16.22
C ILE A 75 2.45 -22.36 -16.33
N ASP A 76 2.62 -21.25 -15.65
CA ASP A 76 1.76 -20.08 -15.77
C ASP A 76 2.52 -18.98 -16.49
N VAL A 77 1.98 -18.52 -17.62
CA VAL A 77 2.56 -17.45 -18.43
C VAL A 77 1.64 -16.24 -18.33
N TYR A 78 2.18 -15.11 -17.86
CA TYR A 78 1.48 -13.84 -17.76
C TYR A 78 1.95 -12.84 -18.82
N ALA A 79 1.17 -11.80 -19.08
CA ALA A 79 1.51 -10.77 -20.09
C ALA A 79 2.78 -9.97 -19.73
N ASP A 80 3.04 -9.82 -18.43
CA ASP A 80 4.18 -9.14 -17.81
C ASP A 80 5.30 -10.11 -17.40
N SER A 81 5.16 -11.41 -17.70
CA SER A 81 6.20 -12.38 -17.38
C SER A 81 7.51 -12.04 -18.10
N PRO A 82 8.66 -12.02 -17.40
CA PRO A 82 9.95 -11.85 -18.04
C PRO A 82 10.31 -13.11 -18.84
N ASP A 83 11.03 -12.89 -19.94
CA ASP A 83 11.64 -13.94 -20.76
C ASP A 83 12.53 -14.84 -19.89
N GLY A 84 12.55 -16.14 -20.19
CA GLY A 84 13.27 -17.11 -19.36
C GLY A 84 13.28 -18.52 -19.94
N THR A 85 13.90 -19.46 -19.24
CA THR A 85 13.93 -20.86 -19.65
C THR A 85 12.66 -21.59 -19.23
N LEU A 86 12.30 -22.67 -19.93
CA LEU A 86 11.19 -23.56 -19.57
C LEU A 86 11.29 -24.02 -18.11
N ASN A 87 12.51 -24.30 -17.62
CA ASN A 87 12.74 -24.69 -16.23
C ASN A 87 12.45 -23.54 -15.25
N ASP A 88 12.77 -22.28 -15.61
CA ASP A 88 12.41 -21.12 -14.78
C ASP A 88 10.90 -20.99 -14.64
N PHE A 89 10.14 -21.25 -15.71
CA PHE A 89 8.68 -21.25 -15.67
C PHE A 89 8.10 -22.46 -14.92
N LEU A 90 8.79 -23.60 -14.90
CA LEU A 90 8.38 -24.81 -14.15
C LEU A 90 8.68 -24.72 -12.65
N ILE A 91 9.73 -24.00 -12.26
CA ILE A 91 10.11 -23.80 -10.85
C ILE A 91 9.41 -22.58 -10.25
N ARG A 92 8.95 -21.63 -11.07
CA ARG A 92 8.19 -20.48 -10.59
C ARG A 92 6.96 -20.97 -9.83
N PRO A 93 6.77 -20.55 -8.57
CA PRO A 93 5.51 -20.78 -7.88
C PRO A 93 4.38 -20.15 -8.71
N GLY A 94 3.39 -20.95 -9.12
CA GLY A 94 2.23 -20.45 -9.86
C GLY A 94 1.44 -19.43 -9.02
N ALA A 95 0.60 -18.60 -9.62
CA ALA A 95 -0.22 -17.65 -8.84
C ALA A 95 -1.22 -18.33 -7.88
N ASP A 96 -1.47 -19.62 -8.02
CA ASP A 96 -2.17 -20.44 -7.02
C ASP A 96 -1.38 -20.51 -5.68
N TYR A 97 -0.10 -20.11 -5.71
CA TYR A 97 0.86 -20.06 -4.62
C TYR A 97 1.12 -18.61 -4.17
N LEU A 98 0.11 -17.72 -4.27
CA LEU A 98 0.11 -16.52 -3.44
C LEU A 98 0.12 -16.99 -1.97
N MET A 99 1.33 -17.02 -1.40
CA MET A 99 1.61 -17.60 -0.10
C MET A 99 0.61 -17.07 0.94
N PRO A 100 0.14 -17.94 1.87
CA PRO A 100 -0.59 -17.48 3.06
C PRO A 100 0.11 -16.32 3.77
N ASP A 101 1.44 -16.25 3.68
CA ASP A 101 2.26 -15.20 4.31
C ASP A 101 2.11 -13.83 3.63
N VAL A 102 1.93 -13.76 2.30
CA VAL A 102 1.65 -12.48 1.63
C VAL A 102 0.24 -12.01 1.96
N MET A 103 -0.74 -12.93 2.04
CA MET A 103 -2.10 -12.61 2.45
C MET A 103 -2.15 -12.14 3.91
N LYS A 104 -1.43 -12.81 4.81
CA LYS A 104 -1.28 -12.39 6.21
C LYS A 104 -0.58 -11.04 6.35
N ALA A 105 0.48 -10.80 5.57
CA ALA A 105 1.16 -9.50 5.57
C ALA A 105 0.22 -8.38 5.10
N PHE A 106 -0.61 -8.65 4.09
CA PHE A 106 -1.63 -7.71 3.64
C PHE A 106 -2.71 -7.47 4.69
N GLU A 107 -3.21 -8.52 5.35
CA GLU A 107 -4.18 -8.41 6.44
C GLU A 107 -3.63 -7.59 7.62
N VAL A 108 -2.39 -7.85 8.03
CA VAL A 108 -1.71 -7.06 9.06
C VAL A 108 -1.55 -5.60 8.65
N LEU A 109 -1.18 -5.34 7.39
CA LEU A 109 -1.07 -3.97 6.88
C LEU A 109 -2.43 -3.25 6.87
N SER A 110 -3.50 -3.95 6.49
CA SER A 110 -4.86 -3.44 6.49
C SER A 110 -5.34 -3.11 7.90
N GLU A 111 -5.13 -4.00 8.87
CA GLU A 111 -5.45 -3.73 10.27
C GLU A 111 -4.61 -2.59 10.84
N GLN A 112 -3.31 -2.54 10.51
CA GLN A 112 -2.45 -1.44 10.94
C GLN A 112 -2.92 -0.09 10.36
N ALA A 113 -3.37 -0.06 9.10
CA ALA A 113 -3.95 1.13 8.50
C ALA A 113 -5.26 1.56 9.20
N ARG A 114 -6.14 0.60 9.51
CA ARG A 114 -7.38 0.85 10.26
C ARG A 114 -7.10 1.43 11.64
N VAL A 115 -6.21 0.80 12.42
CA VAL A 115 -5.81 1.26 13.76
C VAL A 115 -5.15 2.63 13.70
N SER A 116 -4.34 2.90 12.67
CA SER A 116 -3.71 4.21 12.49
C SER A 116 -4.74 5.30 12.19
N ALA A 117 -5.76 5.00 11.39
CA ALA A 117 -6.87 5.91 11.12
C ALA A 117 -7.69 6.19 12.39
N GLU A 118 -8.00 5.17 13.19
CA GLU A 118 -8.72 5.33 14.46
C GLU A 118 -7.94 6.19 15.45
N ARG A 119 -6.63 5.97 15.58
CA ARG A 119 -5.76 6.81 16.40
C ARG A 119 -5.74 8.26 15.94
N ALA A 120 -5.77 8.50 14.63
CA ALA A 120 -5.82 9.85 14.09
C ALA A 120 -7.13 10.56 14.48
N VAL A 121 -8.27 9.87 14.41
CA VAL A 121 -9.57 10.42 14.84
C VAL A 121 -9.57 10.73 16.34
N THR A 122 -9.02 9.84 17.17
CA THR A 122 -8.91 10.10 18.62
C THR A 122 -7.99 11.30 18.91
N ALA A 123 -6.85 11.39 18.21
CA ALA A 123 -5.93 12.52 18.36
C ALA A 123 -6.56 13.86 17.94
N ASP A 124 -7.37 13.87 16.88
CA ASP A 124 -8.11 15.05 16.44
C ASP A 124 -9.15 15.51 17.47
N ALA A 125 -9.88 14.56 18.07
CA ALA A 125 -10.81 14.84 19.16
C ALA A 125 -10.09 15.40 20.40
N ASP A 126 -8.93 14.84 20.77
CA ASP A 126 -8.12 15.33 21.88
C ASP A 126 -7.57 16.75 21.64
N ILE A 127 -7.15 17.03 20.40
CA ILE A 127 -6.70 18.38 20.00
C ILE A 127 -7.86 19.37 20.12
N THR A 128 -9.04 19.00 19.61
CA THR A 128 -10.24 19.83 19.68
C THR A 128 -10.60 20.15 21.14
N ALA A 129 -10.62 19.14 22.02
CA ALA A 129 -10.90 19.34 23.43
C ALA A 129 -9.87 20.25 24.13
N LYS A 130 -8.59 20.17 23.73
CA LYS A 130 -7.54 21.07 24.25
C LYS A 130 -7.73 22.51 23.76
N VAL A 131 -8.13 22.69 22.50
CA VAL A 131 -8.43 24.02 21.94
C VAL A 131 -9.62 24.64 22.67
N ASP A 132 -10.71 23.91 22.85
CA ASP A 132 -11.89 24.38 23.60
C ASP A 132 -11.53 24.77 25.05
N GLY A 133 -10.68 23.96 25.70
CA GLY A 133 -10.17 24.26 27.04
C GLY A 133 -9.30 25.53 27.10
N LEU A 134 -8.48 25.76 26.08
CA LEU A 134 -7.68 26.99 25.95
C LEU A 134 -8.58 28.21 25.71
N ASP A 135 -9.59 28.10 24.85
CA ASP A 135 -10.53 29.17 24.56
C ASP A 135 -11.36 29.55 25.80
N ALA A 136 -11.83 28.56 26.56
CA ALA A 136 -12.52 28.79 27.83
C ALA A 136 -11.63 29.51 28.86
N LYS A 137 -10.35 29.10 28.94
CA LYS A 137 -9.36 29.73 29.85
C LYS A 137 -9.01 31.15 29.42
N LEU A 138 -8.88 31.39 28.11
CA LEU A 138 -8.63 32.72 27.56
C LEU A 138 -9.81 33.64 27.84
N THR A 139 -11.04 33.19 27.59
CA THR A 139 -12.27 33.92 27.88
C THR A 139 -12.35 34.30 29.37
N SER A 140 -12.10 33.34 30.26
CA SER A 140 -12.10 33.58 31.71
C SER A 140 -11.03 34.60 32.13
N SER A 141 -9.85 34.53 31.53
CA SER A 141 -8.75 35.47 31.81
C SER A 141 -9.08 36.88 31.35
N MET A 142 -9.71 37.02 30.17
CA MET A 142 -10.19 38.31 29.66
C MET A 142 -11.25 38.92 30.58
N GLN A 143 -12.26 38.14 30.98
CA GLN A 143 -13.30 38.59 31.91
C GLN A 143 -12.71 39.07 33.24
N SER A 144 -11.70 38.36 33.78
CA SER A 144 -11.01 38.78 34.99
C SER A 144 -10.24 40.10 34.80
N LEU A 145 -9.59 40.30 33.65
CA LEU A 145 -8.93 41.57 33.33
C LEU A 145 -9.92 42.72 33.19
N ASP A 146 -11.05 42.50 32.51
CA ASP A 146 -12.11 43.50 32.34
C ASP A 146 -12.68 43.91 33.69
N GLN A 147 -12.97 42.93 34.57
CA GLN A 147 -13.46 43.19 35.91
C GLN A 147 -12.45 44.00 36.74
N LYS A 148 -11.17 43.59 36.76
CA LYS A 148 -10.12 44.33 37.48
C LYS A 148 -9.93 45.76 36.95
N SER A 149 -10.08 45.94 35.64
CA SER A 149 -9.98 47.26 35.01
C SER A 149 -11.16 48.15 35.40
N ALA A 150 -12.38 47.60 35.42
CA ALA A 150 -13.58 48.31 35.89
C ALA A 150 -13.49 48.69 37.37
N GLU A 151 -13.03 47.77 38.23
CA GLU A 151 -12.80 48.03 39.65
C GLU A 151 -11.75 49.14 39.86
N SER A 152 -10.66 49.11 39.10
CA SER A 152 -9.61 50.14 39.16
C SER A 152 -10.12 51.52 38.73
N LEU A 153 -10.91 51.58 37.64
CA LEU A 153 -11.54 52.82 37.19
C LEU A 153 -12.51 53.37 38.25
N SER A 154 -13.35 52.52 38.84
CA SER A 154 -14.27 52.92 39.91
C SER A 154 -13.54 53.45 41.15
N ALA A 155 -12.41 52.83 41.52
CA ALA A 155 -11.57 53.31 42.62
C ALA A 155 -10.94 54.69 42.32
N ILE A 156 -10.49 54.92 41.08
CA ILE A 156 -9.96 56.22 40.63
C ILE A 156 -11.07 57.29 40.70
N ASP A 157 -12.26 57.01 40.17
CA ASP A 157 -13.38 57.96 40.18
C ASP A 157 -13.82 58.30 41.61
N THR A 158 -13.87 57.30 42.49
CA THR A 158 -14.18 57.50 43.91
C THR A 158 -13.14 58.39 44.57
N GLY A 159 -11.84 58.08 44.38
CA GLY A 159 -10.75 58.88 44.94
C GLY A 159 -10.73 60.31 44.42
N ARG A 160 -10.99 60.50 43.12
CA ARG A 160 -11.11 61.82 42.50
C ARG A 160 -12.28 62.61 43.09
N ASN A 161 -13.45 62.00 43.25
CA ASN A 161 -14.63 62.65 43.81
C ASN A 161 -14.41 63.06 45.28
N SER A 162 -13.80 62.20 46.09
CA SER A 162 -13.44 62.55 47.48
C SER A 162 -12.47 63.73 47.54
N ALA A 163 -11.46 63.76 46.66
CA ALA A 163 -10.52 64.89 46.59
C ALA A 163 -11.22 66.20 46.18
N ILE A 164 -12.11 66.16 45.20
CA ILE A 164 -12.91 67.31 44.77
C ILE A 164 -13.77 67.83 45.94
N GLN A 165 -14.47 66.94 46.65
CA GLN A 165 -15.30 67.32 47.80
C GLN A 165 -14.48 68.00 48.89
N ALA A 166 -13.30 67.46 49.21
CA ALA A 166 -12.39 68.07 50.19
C ALA A 166 -11.91 69.47 49.77
N ILE A 167 -11.64 69.68 48.48
CA ILE A 167 -11.28 71.01 47.95
C ILE A 167 -12.45 71.99 48.06
N THR A 168 -13.65 71.58 47.64
CA THR A 168 -14.86 72.41 47.73
C THR A 168 -15.14 72.82 49.17
N GLN A 169 -15.06 71.90 50.12
CA GLN A 169 -15.26 72.20 51.54
C GLN A 169 -14.27 73.29 52.02
N LYS A 170 -12.97 73.11 51.76
CA LYS A 170 -11.93 74.09 52.12
C LYS A 170 -12.16 75.48 51.51
N GLN A 171 -12.67 75.55 50.28
CA GLN A 171 -12.99 76.83 49.64
C GLN A 171 -14.15 77.53 50.33
N THR A 172 -15.21 76.79 50.66
CA THR A 172 -16.40 77.33 51.34
C THR A 172 -16.04 77.92 52.71
N GLU A 173 -15.19 77.23 53.48
CA GLU A 173 -14.68 77.67 54.78
C GLU A 173 -13.78 78.92 54.70
N ALA A 174 -13.17 79.22 53.55
CA ALA A 174 -12.29 80.38 53.37
C ALA A 174 -13.03 81.67 52.93
N THR A 175 -14.28 81.54 52.47
CA THR A 175 -15.09 82.67 51.95
C THR A 175 -16.25 83.10 52.85
N GLY A 176 -16.53 82.35 53.94
CA GLY A 176 -17.54 82.69 54.95
C GLY A 176 -16.91 83.21 56.23
#